data_AF-A0A2D4NM22-F1
#
_entry.id   AF-A0A2D4NM22-F1
#
_cell.length_a   1.000
_cell.length_b   1.000
_cell.length_c   1.000
_cell.angle_alpha   90.00
_cell.angle_beta   90.00
_cell.angle_gamma   90.00
#
_symmetry.space_group_name_H-M   'P 1'
#
loop_
_entity.id
_entity.type
_entity.pdbx_description
1 polymer ?
#
loop_
_entity_poly.entity_id
_entity_poly.type
_entity_poly.pdbx_seq_one_letter_code
_entity_poly.pdbx_strand_id
1 'polypeptide(L)'
;IEDGAFRDNIYLRLLFLSRNHLSTIPWGLPKTIEELRLDDNRISTISELSLQDLTNLKRLVLDGNLLSNHGLGEKVFTNLVNLTELSLVRNSLTAAPVNLPGTNLRKLYLQENHINHVPPNAFAYLRQLYRLDMSNNNLSNLPQGVFDDLDNITQLFLRNNPWRCGCKMKWVRDWLQTLPLKVNV
;
A
#
# COMPACT_ATOMS: atom_id res chain seq x y z
N ILE A 1 22.69 -2.41 -8.70
CA ILE A 1 22.17 -2.32 -10.08
C ILE A 1 22.43 -0.90 -10.51
N GLU A 2 23.06 -0.73 -11.68
CA GLU A 2 23.29 0.59 -12.22
C GLU A 2 21.99 1.19 -12.73
N ASP A 3 21.97 2.50 -12.63
CA ASP A 3 20.88 3.36 -12.98
C ASP A 3 20.62 3.36 -14.48
N GLY A 4 19.38 3.10 -14.89
CA GLY A 4 19.03 2.94 -16.31
C GLY A 4 19.47 1.62 -16.96
N ALA A 5 19.95 0.64 -16.18
CA ALA A 5 20.37 -0.67 -16.70
C ALA A 5 19.28 -1.43 -17.50
N PHE A 6 18.01 -1.05 -17.34
CA PHE A 6 16.87 -1.70 -17.99
C PHE A 6 16.22 -0.87 -19.11
N ARG A 7 16.78 0.28 -19.48
CA ARG A 7 16.16 1.22 -20.45
C ARG A 7 15.84 0.58 -21.79
N ASP A 8 16.74 -0.28 -22.29
CA ASP A 8 16.57 -0.93 -23.60
C ASP A 8 15.74 -2.21 -23.51
N ASN A 9 15.36 -2.65 -22.31
CA ASN A 9 14.61 -3.88 -22.11
C ASN A 9 13.10 -3.64 -22.25
N ILE A 10 12.66 -3.47 -23.50
CA ILE A 10 11.27 -3.21 -23.87
C ILE A 10 10.33 -4.43 -23.76
N TYR A 11 10.84 -5.60 -23.37
CA TYR A 11 10.04 -6.82 -23.21
C TYR A 11 9.91 -7.26 -21.75
N LEU A 12 10.62 -6.61 -20.82
CA LEU A 12 10.62 -7.00 -19.42
C LEU A 12 9.24 -6.76 -18.80
N ARG A 13 8.59 -7.83 -18.36
CA ARG A 13 7.29 -7.77 -17.68
C ARG A 13 7.39 -8.10 -16.20
N LEU A 14 8.33 -8.94 -15.81
CA LEU A 14 8.51 -9.39 -14.43
C LEU A 14 9.94 -9.07 -14.01
N LEU A 15 10.11 -8.34 -12.92
CA LEU A 15 11.42 -8.02 -12.37
C LEU A 15 11.45 -8.34 -10.88
N PHE A 16 12.24 -9.35 -10.51
CA PHE A 16 12.39 -9.81 -9.14
C PHE A 16 13.80 -9.48 -8.65
N LEU A 17 13.85 -8.57 -7.68
CA LEU A 17 15.06 -8.06 -7.03
C LEU A 17 14.99 -8.28 -5.51
N SER A 18 14.18 -9.24 -5.06
CA SER A 18 14.03 -9.60 -3.66
C SER A 18 15.37 -10.01 -3.03
N ARG A 19 15.57 -9.73 -1.74
CA ARG A 19 16.76 -10.14 -0.96
C ARG A 19 18.08 -9.61 -1.51
N ASN A 20 18.08 -8.35 -1.93
CA ASN A 20 19.29 -7.64 -2.35
C ASN A 20 19.68 -6.57 -1.32
N HIS A 21 20.58 -5.66 -1.70
CA HIS A 21 21.05 -4.56 -0.86
C HIS A 21 20.59 -3.20 -1.38
N LEU A 22 19.44 -3.15 -2.07
CA LEU A 22 18.91 -1.91 -2.63
C LEU A 22 18.48 -0.97 -1.50
N SER A 23 18.91 0.29 -1.59
CA SER A 23 18.49 1.37 -0.68
C SER A 23 17.39 2.26 -1.27
N THR A 24 17.18 2.17 -2.58
CA THR A 24 16.14 2.87 -3.34
C THR A 24 15.71 2.01 -4.54
N ILE A 25 14.62 2.39 -5.19
CA ILE A 25 14.19 1.81 -6.47
C ILE A 25 15.05 2.40 -7.59
N PRO A 26 15.73 1.59 -8.42
CA PRO A 26 16.49 2.08 -9.57
C PRO A 26 15.61 2.88 -10.53
N TRP A 27 16.12 3.95 -11.11
CA TRP A 27 15.38 4.71 -12.14
C TRP A 27 15.56 4.08 -13.52
N GLY A 28 14.64 4.44 -14.42
CA GLY A 28 14.65 3.93 -15.80
C GLY A 28 14.16 2.49 -15.94
N LEU A 29 13.29 2.05 -15.02
CA LEU A 29 12.57 0.79 -15.16
C LEU A 29 11.65 0.85 -16.40
N PRO A 30 11.61 -0.22 -17.22
CA PRO A 30 10.82 -0.22 -18.44
C PRO A 30 9.32 -0.21 -18.13
N LYS A 31 8.57 0.59 -18.90
CA LYS A 31 7.11 0.76 -18.72
C LYS A 31 6.30 -0.52 -18.91
N THR A 32 6.92 -1.56 -19.47
CA THR A 32 6.30 -2.87 -19.70
C THR A 32 6.21 -3.75 -18.46
N ILE A 33 6.84 -3.35 -17.34
CA ILE A 33 6.77 -4.13 -16.10
C ILE A 33 5.34 -4.22 -15.59
N GLU A 34 4.93 -5.44 -15.27
CA GLU A 34 3.65 -5.81 -14.68
C GLU A 34 3.80 -6.31 -13.24
N GLU A 35 4.94 -6.90 -12.88
CA GLU A 35 5.24 -7.31 -11.50
C GLU A 35 6.66 -6.89 -11.12
N LEU A 36 6.74 -6.14 -10.02
CA LEU A 36 8.00 -5.68 -9.44
C LEU A 36 8.07 -6.18 -8.00
N ARG A 37 9.05 -7.03 -7.73
CA ARG A 37 9.33 -7.56 -6.40
C ARG A 37 10.65 -7.04 -5.86
N LEU A 38 10.58 -6.31 -4.77
CA LEU A 38 11.68 -5.64 -4.10
C LEU A 38 11.72 -6.01 -2.60
N ASP A 39 11.08 -7.12 -2.23
CA ASP A 39 10.99 -7.59 -0.85
C ASP A 39 12.36 -7.92 -0.23
N ASP A 40 12.46 -7.75 1.09
CA ASP A 40 13.67 -8.01 1.89
C ASP A 40 14.92 -7.27 1.39
N ASN A 41 14.80 -5.98 1.10
CA ASN A 41 15.91 -5.08 0.75
C ASN A 41 16.18 -4.08 1.89
N ARG A 42 16.90 -2.98 1.60
CA ARG A 42 17.18 -1.89 2.54
C ARG A 42 16.55 -0.59 2.07
N ILE A 43 15.45 -0.67 1.31
CA ILE A 43 14.84 0.48 0.66
C ILE A 43 14.25 1.39 1.73
N SER A 44 14.77 2.60 1.85
CA SER A 44 14.30 3.60 2.80
C SER A 44 13.60 4.78 2.11
N THR A 45 13.85 4.97 0.81
CA THR A 45 13.24 6.03 0.00
C THR A 45 12.74 5.51 -1.33
N ILE A 46 11.65 6.10 -1.81
CA ILE A 46 11.10 5.91 -3.15
C ILE A 46 10.82 7.29 -3.74
N SER A 47 11.59 7.65 -4.77
CA SER A 47 11.37 8.87 -5.53
C SER A 47 10.16 8.73 -6.45
N GLU A 48 9.36 9.78 -6.63
CA GLU A 48 8.22 9.79 -7.55
C GLU A 48 8.63 9.39 -8.97
N LEU A 49 9.81 9.85 -9.42
CA LEU A 49 10.36 9.56 -10.74
C LEU A 49 10.66 8.07 -10.97
N SER A 50 10.87 7.29 -9.89
CA SER A 50 11.23 5.86 -10.02
C SER A 50 10.06 4.97 -10.45
N LEU A 51 8.83 5.38 -10.14
CA LEU A 51 7.61 4.62 -10.44
C LEU A 51 6.65 5.34 -11.39
N GLN A 52 6.85 6.64 -11.68
CA GLN A 52 5.90 7.48 -12.42
C GLN A 52 5.43 6.89 -13.77
N ASP A 53 6.31 6.13 -14.45
CA ASP A 53 6.11 5.64 -15.80
C ASP A 53 5.63 4.17 -15.85
N LEU A 54 5.52 3.50 -14.70
CA LEU A 54 5.14 2.09 -14.60
C LEU A 54 3.62 1.90 -14.64
N THR A 55 2.99 2.45 -15.67
CA THR A 55 1.52 2.44 -15.83
C THR A 55 0.95 1.05 -16.09
N ASN A 56 1.76 0.07 -16.50
CA ASN A 56 1.35 -1.34 -16.67
C ASN A 56 1.54 -2.19 -15.40
N LEU A 57 2.13 -1.63 -14.33
CA LEU A 57 2.41 -2.37 -13.11
C LEU A 57 1.12 -2.82 -12.46
N LYS A 58 0.98 -4.13 -12.25
CA LYS A 58 -0.17 -4.78 -11.61
C LYS A 58 0.13 -5.17 -10.18
N ARG A 59 1.39 -5.48 -9.86
CA ARG A 59 1.79 -5.95 -8.54
C ARG A 59 3.13 -5.34 -8.11
N LEU A 60 3.11 -4.71 -6.95
CA LEU A 60 4.28 -4.11 -6.32
C LEU A 60 4.46 -4.69 -4.92
N VAL A 61 5.60 -5.37 -4.70
CA VAL A 61 5.93 -5.98 -3.41
C VAL A 61 7.18 -5.29 -2.84
N LEU A 62 7.02 -4.60 -1.71
CA LEU A 62 8.05 -3.83 -1.01
C LEU A 62 8.21 -4.31 0.44
N ASP A 63 7.82 -5.55 0.71
CA ASP A 63 7.81 -6.10 2.06
C ASP A 63 9.22 -6.17 2.67
N GLY A 64 9.36 -6.04 3.98
CA GLY A 64 10.67 -6.24 4.64
C GLY A 64 11.70 -5.19 4.24
N ASN A 65 11.29 -3.94 4.10
CA ASN A 65 12.17 -2.81 3.78
C ASN A 65 12.22 -1.81 4.95
N LEU A 66 12.83 -0.65 4.73
CA LEU A 66 13.04 0.40 5.74
C LEU A 66 12.17 1.64 5.44
N LEU A 67 11.05 1.47 4.74
CA LEU A 67 10.21 2.58 4.31
C LEU A 67 9.54 3.25 5.50
N SER A 68 9.59 4.57 5.52
CA SER A 68 8.80 5.43 6.41
C SER A 68 7.95 6.38 5.55
N ASN A 69 6.96 7.05 6.15
CA ASN A 69 6.15 8.03 5.41
C ASN A 69 6.99 9.15 4.79
N HIS A 70 8.10 9.55 5.41
CA HIS A 70 9.05 10.53 4.85
C HIS A 70 9.84 10.00 3.67
N GLY A 71 10.01 8.68 3.58
CA GLY A 71 10.67 8.02 2.46
C GLY A 71 9.77 7.86 1.23
N LEU A 72 8.47 8.09 1.35
CA LEU A 72 7.52 8.00 0.24
C LEU A 72 7.30 9.39 -0.35
N GLY A 73 7.52 9.54 -1.66
CA GLY A 73 7.05 10.72 -2.40
C GLY A 73 5.52 10.86 -2.30
N GLU A 74 5.01 12.09 -2.31
CA GLU A 74 3.61 12.39 -2.06
C GLU A 74 2.67 11.71 -3.08
N LYS A 75 3.11 11.60 -4.34
CA LYS A 75 2.34 11.03 -5.45
C LYS A 75 2.98 9.78 -6.06
N VAL A 76 3.84 9.11 -5.29
CA VAL A 76 4.67 8.00 -5.77
C VAL A 76 3.88 6.83 -6.38
N PHE A 77 2.64 6.62 -5.93
CA PHE A 77 1.77 5.54 -6.42
C PHE A 77 0.68 6.02 -7.40
N THR A 78 0.49 7.33 -7.58
CA THR A 78 -0.70 7.88 -8.25
C THR A 78 -0.82 7.47 -9.72
N ASN A 79 0.31 7.32 -10.42
CA ASN A 79 0.33 6.95 -11.84
C ASN A 79 0.25 5.44 -12.10
N LEU A 80 0.23 4.62 -11.04
CA LEU A 80 0.16 3.15 -11.16
C LEU A 80 -1.29 2.70 -11.40
N VAL A 81 -1.89 3.19 -12.48
CA VAL A 81 -3.33 3.07 -12.78
C VAL A 81 -3.81 1.63 -12.94
N ASN A 82 -2.92 0.70 -13.30
CA ASN A 82 -3.22 -0.73 -13.42
C ASN A 82 -2.84 -1.55 -12.18
N LEU A 83 -2.40 -0.89 -11.10
CA LEU A 83 -1.98 -1.59 -9.89
C LEU A 83 -3.18 -2.28 -9.24
N THR A 84 -3.03 -3.58 -9.01
CA THR A 84 -4.04 -4.44 -8.37
C THR A 84 -3.63 -4.87 -6.98
N GLU A 85 -2.33 -4.97 -6.70
CA GLU A 85 -1.78 -5.41 -5.43
C GLU A 85 -0.60 -4.53 -5.03
N LEU A 86 -0.70 -3.91 -3.85
CA LEU A 86 0.37 -3.20 -3.19
C LEU A 86 0.66 -3.84 -1.84
N SER A 87 1.91 -4.26 -1.64
CA SER A 87 2.38 -4.84 -0.39
C SER A 87 3.54 -4.04 0.20
N LEU A 88 3.34 -3.54 1.42
CA LEU A 88 4.28 -2.74 2.21
C LEU A 88 4.47 -3.37 3.62
N VAL A 89 4.32 -4.69 3.71
CA VAL A 89 4.41 -5.44 4.98
C VAL A 89 5.80 -5.28 5.59
N ARG A 90 5.94 -5.29 6.92
CA ARG A 90 7.27 -5.25 7.58
C ARG A 90 8.11 -4.05 7.12
N ASN A 91 7.57 -2.85 7.31
CA ASN A 91 8.26 -1.58 7.08
C ASN A 91 8.14 -0.70 8.34
N SER A 92 8.52 0.56 8.24
CA SER A 92 8.52 1.54 9.35
C SER A 92 7.49 2.66 9.15
N LEU A 93 6.36 2.37 8.50
CA LEU A 93 5.29 3.36 8.28
C LEU A 93 4.61 3.71 9.60
N THR A 94 4.39 4.99 9.84
CA THR A 94 3.66 5.53 11.01
C THR A 94 2.27 6.06 10.65
N ALA A 95 1.98 6.23 9.37
CA ALA A 95 0.67 6.56 8.81
C ALA A 95 0.31 5.63 7.65
N ALA A 96 -0.98 5.39 7.42
CA ALA A 96 -1.42 4.79 6.17
C ALA A 96 -1.06 5.71 4.97
N PRO A 97 -0.55 5.17 3.86
CA PRO A 97 -0.17 5.97 2.70
C PRO A 97 -1.41 6.63 2.05
N VAL A 98 -1.21 7.82 1.49
CA VAL A 98 -2.23 8.59 0.75
C VAL A 98 -1.98 8.51 -0.76
N ASN A 99 -2.91 9.02 -1.56
CA ASN A 99 -2.79 9.12 -3.02
C ASN A 99 -2.57 7.77 -3.72
N LEU A 100 -3.15 6.70 -3.16
CA LEU A 100 -3.16 5.37 -3.74
C LEU A 100 -4.02 5.32 -5.02
N PRO A 101 -3.67 4.51 -6.03
CA PRO A 101 -4.39 4.45 -7.29
C PRO A 101 -5.70 3.65 -7.15
N GLY A 102 -6.84 4.33 -7.02
CA GLY A 102 -8.15 3.71 -6.80
C GLY A 102 -8.76 2.99 -8.01
N THR A 103 -8.21 3.16 -9.22
CA THR A 103 -8.80 2.63 -10.46
C THR A 103 -8.90 1.10 -10.47
N ASN A 104 -7.85 0.41 -10.03
CA ASN A 104 -7.75 -1.06 -10.12
C ASN A 104 -7.25 -1.73 -8.82
N LEU A 105 -6.92 -0.96 -7.78
CA LEU A 105 -6.32 -1.52 -6.57
C LEU A 105 -7.33 -2.43 -5.85
N ARG A 106 -6.95 -3.68 -5.66
CA ARG A 106 -7.80 -4.75 -5.12
C ARG A 106 -7.33 -5.25 -3.76
N LYS A 107 -6.02 -5.25 -3.53
CA LYS A 107 -5.39 -5.73 -2.29
C LYS A 107 -4.37 -4.72 -1.79
N LEU A 108 -4.46 -4.38 -0.51
CA LEU A 108 -3.52 -3.52 0.18
C LEU A 108 -3.06 -4.18 1.49
N TYR A 109 -1.75 -4.34 1.62
CA TYR A 109 -1.11 -5.00 2.75
C TYR A 109 -0.17 -4.02 3.47
N LEU A 110 -0.48 -3.72 4.73
CA LEU A 110 0.21 -2.76 5.59
C LEU A 110 0.58 -3.37 6.95
N GLN A 111 0.61 -4.70 7.05
CA GLN A 111 0.85 -5.39 8.30
C GLN A 111 2.27 -5.16 8.83
N GLU A 112 2.45 -5.31 10.13
CA GLU A 112 3.78 -5.26 10.77
C GLU A 112 4.51 -3.96 10.45
N ASN A 113 3.80 -2.85 10.59
CA ASN A 113 4.35 -1.49 10.54
C ASN A 113 4.16 -0.82 11.92
N HIS A 114 4.37 0.49 11.99
CA HIS A 114 4.17 1.30 13.20
C HIS A 114 3.01 2.29 13.04
N ILE A 115 2.02 1.95 12.20
CA ILE A 115 0.94 2.87 11.83
C ILE A 115 0.13 3.22 13.07
N ASN A 116 0.11 4.50 13.44
CA ASN A 116 -0.58 5.00 14.63
C ASN A 116 -1.72 5.97 14.28
N HIS A 117 -1.85 6.37 13.01
CA HIS A 117 -2.96 7.15 12.48
C HIS A 117 -3.27 6.79 11.02
N VAL A 118 -4.52 6.99 10.64
CA VAL A 118 -4.98 6.88 9.26
C VAL A 118 -5.41 8.28 8.81
N PRO A 119 -4.77 8.89 7.80
CA PRO A 119 -5.27 10.13 7.22
C PRO A 119 -6.71 9.97 6.70
N PRO A 120 -7.60 10.97 6.81
CA PRO A 120 -9.01 10.83 6.38
C PRO A 120 -9.19 10.42 4.91
N ASN A 121 -8.24 10.80 4.06
CA ASN A 121 -8.25 10.51 2.62
C ASN A 121 -7.34 9.33 2.23
N ALA A 122 -6.79 8.56 3.18
CA ALA A 122 -5.86 7.46 2.88
C ALA A 122 -6.48 6.39 1.97
N PHE A 123 -7.78 6.12 2.13
CA PHE A 123 -8.51 5.11 1.36
C PHE A 123 -9.60 5.71 0.46
N ALA A 124 -9.52 7.02 0.20
CA ALA A 124 -10.44 7.68 -0.71
C ALA A 124 -10.37 7.05 -2.11
N TYR A 125 -11.53 6.91 -2.76
CA TYR A 125 -11.68 6.36 -4.11
C TYR A 125 -11.26 4.89 -4.31
N LEU A 126 -10.92 4.14 -3.25
CA LEU A 126 -10.49 2.73 -3.35
C LEU A 126 -11.67 1.75 -3.52
N ARG A 127 -12.58 2.05 -4.44
CA ARG A 127 -13.85 1.32 -4.66
C ARG A 127 -13.68 -0.13 -5.13
N GLN A 128 -12.52 -0.44 -5.71
CA GLN A 128 -12.19 -1.80 -6.17
C GLN A 128 -11.50 -2.65 -5.09
N LEU A 129 -11.16 -2.06 -3.94
CA LEU A 129 -10.42 -2.73 -2.89
C LEU A 129 -11.32 -3.75 -2.19
N TYR A 130 -10.96 -5.02 -2.30
CA TYR A 130 -11.69 -6.09 -1.63
C TYR A 130 -10.95 -6.63 -0.39
N ARG A 131 -9.63 -6.38 -0.31
CA ARG A 131 -8.80 -6.79 0.82
C ARG A 131 -7.94 -5.63 1.34
N LEU A 132 -8.08 -5.33 2.62
CA LEU A 132 -7.23 -4.42 3.37
C LEU A 132 -6.73 -5.14 4.64
N ASP A 133 -5.42 -5.14 4.85
CA ASP A 133 -4.83 -5.70 6.07
C ASP A 133 -3.89 -4.69 6.73
N MET A 134 -4.28 -4.21 7.91
CA MET A 134 -3.50 -3.33 8.78
C MET A 134 -3.19 -3.99 10.13
N SER A 135 -3.15 -5.33 10.16
CA SER A 135 -2.83 -6.09 11.37
C SER A 135 -1.43 -5.77 11.91
N ASN A 136 -1.23 -5.92 13.23
CA ASN A 136 0.08 -5.71 13.87
C ASN A 136 0.62 -4.29 13.63
N ASN A 137 -0.16 -3.29 14.03
CA ASN A 137 0.20 -1.87 13.98
C ASN A 137 -0.08 -1.21 15.35
N ASN A 138 -0.02 0.12 15.41
CA ASN A 138 -0.19 0.92 16.62
C ASN A 138 -1.49 1.75 16.61
N LEU A 139 -2.51 1.33 15.86
CA LEU A 139 -3.78 2.05 15.75
C LEU A 139 -4.57 1.95 17.05
N SER A 140 -5.01 3.11 17.55
CA SER A 140 -5.89 3.18 18.73
C SER A 140 -7.29 3.66 18.40
N ASN A 141 -7.45 4.36 17.28
CA ASN A 141 -8.71 4.88 16.78
C ASN A 141 -8.67 4.99 15.25
N LEU A 142 -9.85 5.17 14.63
CA LEU A 142 -10.00 5.40 13.20
C LEU A 142 -10.80 6.70 12.97
N PRO A 143 -10.42 7.53 11.98
CA PRO A 143 -11.24 8.67 11.57
C PRO A 143 -12.60 8.20 11.09
N GLN A 144 -13.64 8.95 11.43
CA GLN A 144 -14.99 8.66 10.96
C GLN A 144 -15.04 8.70 9.43
N GLY A 145 -15.69 7.69 8.83
CA GLY A 145 -15.91 7.60 7.39
C GLY A 145 -14.69 7.17 6.57
N VAL A 146 -13.59 6.77 7.22
CA VAL A 146 -12.35 6.39 6.51
C VAL A 146 -12.52 5.15 5.60
N PHE A 147 -13.64 4.43 5.71
CA PHE A 147 -13.97 3.26 4.90
C PHE A 147 -15.15 3.50 3.94
N ASP A 148 -15.65 4.73 3.81
CA ASP A 148 -16.89 5.02 3.06
C ASP A 148 -16.78 4.74 1.55
N ASP A 149 -15.58 4.87 0.97
CA ASP A 149 -15.30 4.58 -0.44
C ASP A 149 -14.88 3.11 -0.70
N LEU A 150 -14.93 2.22 0.30
CA LEU A 150 -14.53 0.82 0.18
C LEU A 150 -15.69 -0.09 -0.27
N ASP A 151 -16.34 0.26 -1.39
CA ASP A 151 -17.58 -0.38 -1.89
C ASP A 151 -17.50 -1.92 -2.00
N ASN A 152 -16.32 -2.46 -2.35
CA ASN A 152 -16.10 -3.88 -2.60
C ASN A 152 -15.38 -4.62 -1.46
N ILE A 153 -15.21 -4.01 -0.28
CA ILE A 153 -14.48 -4.63 0.82
C ILE A 153 -15.14 -5.96 1.23
N THR A 154 -14.34 -7.01 1.33
CA THR A 154 -14.78 -8.34 1.80
C THR A 154 -13.83 -8.92 2.83
N GLN A 155 -12.62 -8.37 2.97
CA GLN A 155 -11.59 -8.84 3.88
C GLN A 155 -10.91 -7.62 4.50
N LEU A 156 -11.25 -7.31 5.75
CA LEU A 156 -10.69 -6.18 6.49
C LEU A 156 -10.02 -6.68 7.78
N PHE A 157 -8.71 -6.76 7.80
CA PHE A 157 -7.98 -7.27 8.96
C PHE A 157 -7.38 -6.13 9.78
N LEU A 158 -7.82 -6.02 11.03
CA LEU A 158 -7.45 -4.95 11.97
C LEU A 158 -6.90 -5.48 13.30
N ARG A 159 -6.65 -6.79 13.40
CA ARG A 159 -6.18 -7.47 14.61
C ARG A 159 -4.82 -6.95 15.10
N ASN A 160 -4.52 -7.18 16.37
CA ASN A 160 -3.24 -6.81 16.99
C ASN A 160 -2.93 -5.31 16.84
N ASN A 161 -3.90 -4.47 17.20
CA ASN A 161 -3.78 -3.03 17.33
C ASN A 161 -4.32 -2.62 18.71
N PRO A 162 -3.75 -1.60 19.38
CA PRO A 162 -4.18 -1.15 20.71
C PRO A 162 -5.48 -0.33 20.68
N TRP A 163 -6.56 -0.93 20.17
CA TRP A 163 -7.86 -0.27 20.00
C TRP A 163 -8.43 0.28 21.31
N ARG A 164 -8.83 1.55 21.29
CA ARG A 164 -9.51 2.21 22.40
C ARG A 164 -11.00 2.36 22.08
N CYS A 165 -11.82 1.51 22.69
CA CYS A 165 -13.27 1.54 22.55
C CYS A 165 -13.90 2.69 23.36
N GLY A 166 -13.77 3.92 22.86
CA GLY A 166 -14.39 5.12 23.43
C GLY A 166 -15.42 5.75 22.48
N CYS A 167 -15.87 6.99 22.78
CA CYS A 167 -16.85 7.69 21.95
C CYS A 167 -16.43 7.85 20.48
N LYS A 168 -15.13 8.00 20.21
CA LYS A 168 -14.57 8.09 18.85
C LYS A 168 -14.70 6.80 18.03
N MET A 169 -14.99 5.67 18.67
CA MET A 169 -15.10 4.36 18.02
C MET A 169 -16.57 3.93 17.79
N LYS A 170 -17.55 4.72 18.25
CA LYS A 170 -18.98 4.39 18.08
C LYS A 170 -19.35 4.18 16.62
N TRP A 171 -18.83 5.03 15.73
CA TRP A 171 -19.11 4.93 14.30
C TRP A 171 -18.60 3.61 13.71
N VAL A 172 -17.47 3.06 14.19
CA VAL A 172 -16.95 1.77 13.70
C VAL A 172 -17.90 0.64 14.08
N ARG A 173 -18.43 0.64 15.30
CA ARG A 173 -19.45 -0.33 15.71
C ARG A 173 -20.67 -0.24 14.79
N ASP A 174 -21.15 0.97 14.54
CA ASP A 174 -22.35 1.19 13.73
C ASP A 174 -22.09 0.78 12.27
N TRP A 175 -20.90 1.10 11.73
CA TRP A 175 -20.45 0.69 10.40
C TRP A 175 -20.30 -0.84 10.29
N LEU A 176 -19.76 -1.53 11.30
CA LEU A 176 -19.68 -3.00 11.29
C LEU A 176 -21.06 -3.66 11.19
N GLN A 177 -22.12 -3.02 11.71
CA GLN A 177 -23.50 -3.51 11.62
C GLN A 177 -24.12 -3.28 10.23
N THR A 178 -23.58 -2.36 9.42
CA THR A 178 -24.05 -2.14 8.04
C THR A 178 -23.35 -3.05 7.03
N LEU A 179 -22.25 -3.71 7.42
CA LEU A 179 -21.53 -4.61 6.54
C LEU A 179 -22.36 -5.83 6.15
N PRO A 180 -22.38 -6.21 4.87
CA PRO A 180 -23.02 -7.46 4.46
C PRO A 180 -22.30 -8.67 5.07
N LEU A 181 -23.03 -9.76 5.31
CA LEU A 181 -22.51 -11.01 5.92
C LEU A 181 -21.28 -11.63 5.20
N LYS A 182 -20.99 -11.20 3.97
CA LYS A 182 -19.84 -11.65 3.17
C LYS A 182 -18.50 -11.04 3.59
N VAL A 183 -18.50 -10.01 4.45
CA VAL A 183 -17.29 -9.30 4.85
C VAL A 183 -16.66 -9.97 6.06
N ASN A 184 -15.45 -10.51 5.87
CA ASN A 184 -14.61 -11.05 6.94
C ASN A 184 -13.83 -9.89 7.56
N VAL A 185 -14.11 -9.59 8.83
CA VAL A 185 -13.39 -8.60 9.64
C VAL A 185 -12.60 -9.29 10.74
#